data_AF-A0A2D7X200-F1
#
_entry.id   AF-A0A2D7X200-F1
#
_cell.length_a   1.000
_cell.length_b   1.000
_cell.length_c   1.000
_cell.angle_alpha   90.00
_cell.angle_beta   90.00
_cell.angle_gamma   90.00
#
_symmetry.space_group_name_H-M   'P 1'
#
loop_
_entity.id
_entity.type
_entity.pdbx_description
1 polymer ?
#
loop_
_entity_poly.entity_id
_entity_poly.type
_entity_poly.pdbx_seq_one_letter_code
_entity_poly.pdbx_strand_id
1 'polypeptide(L)'
;MSGKAPKQKGNRIERECVNLAKEYGFESKRAWGSDGRSLGWHEEVDMTIECNNMKNLNPIKFQVKGRKSIADYLKPCDEVYGQILKEDRKEALVTIRYKDLLDLFKMIAG
;
A
#
# COMPACT_ATOMS: atom_id res chain seq x y z
N MET A 1 -14.60 15.98 17.06
CA MET A 1 -14.01 15.02 18.02
C MET A 1 -12.94 14.19 17.34
N SER A 2 -11.67 14.60 17.41
CA SER A 2 -10.53 13.78 16.96
C SER A 2 -10.19 12.75 18.06
N GLY A 3 -11.00 11.69 18.14
CA GLY A 3 -10.84 10.65 19.16
C GLY A 3 -9.58 9.78 18.94
N LYS A 4 -9.05 9.21 20.03
CA LYS A 4 -7.96 8.20 19.99
C LYS A 4 -8.31 6.98 19.11
N ALA A 5 -9.59 6.63 19.00
CA ALA A 5 -10.07 5.46 18.26
C ALA A 5 -9.78 5.50 16.74
N PRO A 6 -10.05 6.60 16.00
CA PRO A 6 -9.59 6.77 14.63
C PRO A 6 -8.09 6.51 14.42
N LYS A 7 -7.24 7.04 15.32
CA LYS A 7 -5.78 6.86 15.25
C LYS A 7 -5.37 5.42 15.52
N GLN A 8 -5.99 4.75 16.49
CA GLN A 8 -5.77 3.32 16.75
C GLN A 8 -6.17 2.45 15.55
N LYS A 9 -7.27 2.79 14.87
CA LYS A 9 -7.71 2.07 13.65
C LYS A 9 -6.68 2.21 12.53
N GLY A 10 -6.17 3.42 12.26
CA GLY A 10 -5.13 3.65 11.24
C GLY A 10 -3.87 2.83 11.54
N ASN A 11 -3.34 2.96 12.75
CA ASN A 11 -2.17 2.21 13.19
C ASN A 11 -2.34 0.68 13.06
N ARG A 12 -3.53 0.15 13.35
CA ARG A 12 -3.84 -1.27 13.19
C ARG A 12 -3.77 -1.69 11.72
N ILE A 13 -4.43 -0.95 10.83
CA ILE A 13 -4.49 -1.29 9.40
C ILE A 13 -3.10 -1.19 8.75
N GLU A 14 -2.32 -0.16 9.08
CA GLU A 14 -0.95 -0.05 8.59
C GLU A 14 -0.08 -1.24 9.02
N ARG A 15 -0.23 -1.71 10.27
CA ARG A 15 0.46 -2.92 10.74
C ARG A 15 -0.01 -4.18 10.01
N GLU A 16 -1.31 -4.30 9.73
CA GLU A 16 -1.85 -5.42 8.94
C GLU A 16 -1.22 -5.46 7.54
N CYS A 17 -1.10 -4.31 6.86
CA CYS A 17 -0.45 -4.25 5.54
C CYS A 17 1.04 -4.63 5.61
N VAL A 18 1.79 -4.08 6.56
CA VAL A 18 3.21 -4.40 6.76
C VAL A 18 3.43 -5.86 7.08
N ASN A 19 2.59 -6.45 7.95
CA ASN A 19 2.69 -7.85 8.31
C ASN A 19 2.35 -8.77 7.13
N LEU A 20 1.33 -8.42 6.33
CA LEU A 20 1.01 -9.19 5.13
C LEU A 20 2.17 -9.20 4.12
N ALA A 21 2.84 -8.07 3.90
CA ALA A 21 4.05 -8.04 3.07
C ALA A 21 5.16 -8.94 3.62
N LYS A 22 5.36 -8.98 4.95
CA LYS A 22 6.31 -9.88 5.61
C LYS A 22 5.93 -11.36 5.46
N GLU A 23 4.66 -11.69 5.57
CA GLU A 23 4.15 -13.05 5.33
C GLU A 23 4.42 -13.52 3.90
N TYR A 24 4.44 -12.59 2.94
CA TYR A 24 4.82 -12.86 1.55
C TYR A 24 6.33 -12.99 1.32
N GLY A 25 7.15 -12.79 2.35
CA GLY A 25 8.61 -12.93 2.31
C GLY A 25 9.37 -11.63 2.06
N PHE A 26 8.70 -10.47 2.05
CA PHE A 26 9.38 -9.19 1.85
C PHE A 26 9.84 -8.56 3.18
N GLU A 27 10.94 -7.81 3.12
CA GLU A 27 11.24 -6.87 4.19
C GLU A 27 10.30 -5.65 4.08
N SER A 28 9.59 -5.34 5.17
CA SER A 28 8.66 -4.20 5.18
C SER A 28 8.70 -3.45 6.52
N LYS A 29 8.62 -2.12 6.45
CA LYS A 29 8.68 -1.22 7.62
C LYS A 29 7.48 -0.28 7.62
N ARG A 30 6.95 0.00 8.82
CA ARG A 30 5.96 1.06 9.04
C ARG A 30 6.67 2.34 9.43
N ALA A 31 6.18 3.49 8.96
CA ALA A 31 6.58 4.78 9.48
C ALA A 31 6.16 4.95 10.96
N TRP A 32 7.00 5.63 11.74
CA TRP A 32 6.65 5.97 13.11
C TRP A 32 5.65 7.12 13.10
N GLY A 33 4.59 7.00 13.90
CA GLY A 33 3.53 8.02 13.93
C GLY A 33 2.74 8.22 12.64
N SER A 34 2.86 7.32 11.65
CA SER A 34 2.32 7.50 10.29
C SER A 34 2.93 8.74 9.59
N ASP A 35 4.23 8.94 9.80
CA ASP A 35 5.01 10.03 9.22
C ASP A 35 6.29 9.49 8.57
N GLY A 36 6.30 9.48 7.24
CA GLY A 36 7.40 8.91 6.47
C GLY A 36 8.76 9.56 6.70
N ARG A 37 8.81 10.77 7.28
CA ARG A 37 10.08 11.43 7.65
C ARG A 37 10.87 10.62 8.68
N SER A 38 10.19 9.81 9.50
CA SER A 38 10.85 8.89 10.44
C SER A 38 11.68 7.80 9.74
N LEU A 39 11.44 7.58 8.46
CA LEU A 39 12.16 6.62 7.61
C LEU A 39 13.02 7.33 6.54
N GLY A 40 13.10 8.66 6.57
CA GLY A 40 13.79 9.46 5.55
C GLY A 40 12.97 9.71 4.27
N TRP A 41 11.65 9.54 4.31
CA TRP A 41 10.75 9.71 3.16
C TRP A 41 9.82 10.92 3.30
N HIS A 42 9.00 11.15 2.27
CA HIS A 42 7.91 12.12 2.31
C HIS A 42 6.93 11.78 3.45
N GLU A 43 6.33 12.79 4.08
CA GLU A 43 5.46 12.60 5.26
C GLU A 43 4.26 11.68 5.01
N GLU A 44 3.77 11.60 3.76
CA GLU A 44 2.66 10.72 3.37
C GLU A 44 3.01 9.23 3.26
N VAL A 45 4.29 8.86 3.40
CA VAL A 45 4.70 7.46 3.35
C VAL A 45 4.39 6.78 4.68
N ASP A 46 3.42 5.87 4.67
CA ASP A 46 3.01 5.11 5.86
C ASP A 46 3.81 3.81 6.02
N MET A 47 4.22 3.20 4.91
CA MET A 47 5.03 1.98 4.93
C MET A 47 5.94 1.83 3.70
N THR A 48 6.94 0.96 3.84
CA THR A 48 7.84 0.58 2.75
C THR A 48 7.93 -0.93 2.58
N ILE A 49 8.26 -1.38 1.36
CA ILE A 49 8.62 -2.75 1.02
C ILE A 49 9.96 -2.71 0.28
N GLU A 50 10.95 -3.45 0.76
CA GLU A 50 12.24 -3.61 0.08
C GLU A 50 12.14 -4.74 -0.95
N CYS A 51 12.59 -4.47 -2.17
CA CYS A 51 12.63 -5.45 -3.26
C CYS A 51 14.02 -5.46 -3.87
N ASN A 52 14.95 -6.18 -3.23
CA ASN A 52 16.38 -6.16 -3.53
C ASN A 52 16.73 -6.48 -5.01
N ASN A 53 15.87 -7.22 -5.70
CA ASN A 53 16.09 -7.62 -7.09
C ASN A 53 15.52 -6.63 -8.13
N MET A 54 14.81 -5.58 -7.70
CA MET A 54 14.40 -4.50 -8.59
C MET A 54 15.48 -3.41 -8.64
N LYS A 55 16.40 -3.55 -9.62
CA LYS A 55 17.62 -2.74 -9.78
C LYS A 55 17.48 -1.20 -9.81
N ASN A 56 16.27 -0.64 -9.77
CA ASN A 56 16.03 0.81 -9.78
C ASN A 56 14.98 1.29 -8.75
N LEU A 57 14.48 0.41 -7.87
CA LEU A 57 13.46 0.74 -6.88
C LEU A 57 14.00 0.58 -5.45
N ASN A 58 14.74 1.61 -5.00
CA ASN A 58 14.87 1.90 -3.57
C ASN A 58 13.46 2.08 -2.99
N PRO A 59 13.23 1.64 -1.74
CA PRO A 59 12.04 0.86 -1.34
C PRO A 59 10.72 1.36 -1.91
N ILE A 60 9.86 0.41 -2.26
CA ILE A 60 8.50 0.72 -2.70
C ILE A 60 7.75 1.34 -1.51
N LYS A 61 7.19 2.53 -1.72
CA LYS A 61 6.53 3.33 -0.68
C LYS A 61 5.03 3.31 -0.87
N PHE A 62 4.30 3.18 0.23
CA PHE A 62 2.84 3.16 0.21
C PHE A 62 2.26 4.11 1.25
N GLN A 63 1.17 4.77 0.86
CA GLN A 63 0.22 5.39 1.79
C GLN A 63 -0.91 4.40 2.04
N VAL A 64 -1.37 4.27 3.29
CA VAL A 64 -2.39 3.31 3.72
C VAL A 64 -3.62 4.07 4.19
N LYS A 65 -4.76 3.90 3.52
CA LYS A 65 -6.03 4.55 3.87
C LYS A 65 -7.10 3.56 4.30
N GLY A 66 -7.32 3.45 5.61
CA GLY A 66 -8.48 2.76 6.16
C GLY A 66 -9.78 3.54 5.92
N ARG A 67 -10.82 2.88 5.40
CA ARG A 67 -12.19 3.45 5.24
C ARG A 67 -13.25 2.50 5.78
N LYS A 68 -14.47 3.00 6.01
CA LYS A 68 -15.63 2.14 6.35
C LYS A 68 -16.14 1.42 5.10
N SER A 69 -16.12 2.13 3.97
CA SER A 69 -16.43 1.61 2.63
C SER A 69 -15.53 2.30 1.62
N ILE A 70 -15.18 1.58 0.55
CA ILE A 70 -14.54 2.12 -0.65
C ILE A 70 -15.65 2.33 -1.68
N ALA A 71 -15.55 3.34 -2.55
CA ALA A 71 -16.52 3.54 -3.62
C ALA A 71 -16.48 2.37 -4.62
N ASP A 72 -17.63 1.93 -5.12
CA ASP A 72 -17.73 0.72 -5.94
C ASP A 72 -16.92 0.83 -7.24
N TYR A 73 -16.89 2.01 -7.86
CA TYR A 73 -16.11 2.24 -9.07
C TYR A 73 -14.58 2.22 -8.85
N LEU A 74 -14.10 2.17 -7.60
CA LEU A 74 -12.68 1.99 -7.29
C LEU A 74 -12.33 0.52 -7.04
N LYS A 75 -13.32 -0.36 -6.90
CA LYS A 75 -13.14 -1.76 -6.54
C LYS A 75 -13.15 -2.63 -7.80
N PRO A 76 -12.07 -3.37 -8.10
CA PRO A 76 -12.14 -4.40 -9.12
C PRO A 76 -13.21 -5.44 -8.75
N CYS A 77 -13.99 -5.88 -9.74
CA CYS A 77 -14.90 -7.02 -9.55
C CYS A 77 -14.12 -8.35 -9.48
N ASP A 78 -14.82 -9.43 -9.15
CA ASP A 78 -14.20 -10.74 -8.95
C ASP A 78 -13.64 -11.34 -10.26
N GLU A 79 -14.17 -10.92 -11.41
CA GLU A 79 -13.78 -11.42 -12.73
C GLU A 79 -12.54 -10.75 -13.33
N VAL A 80 -12.05 -9.64 -12.73
CA VAL A 80 -10.89 -8.89 -13.24
C VAL A 80 -9.75 -8.85 -12.23
N TYR A 81 -8.51 -8.90 -12.70
CA TYR A 81 -7.34 -8.84 -11.83
C TYR A 81 -7.14 -7.47 -11.16
N GLY A 82 -7.40 -6.40 -11.90
CA GLY A 82 -7.33 -5.02 -11.41
C GLY A 82 -8.23 -4.13 -12.25
N GLN A 83 -8.57 -2.96 -11.72
CA GLN A 83 -9.39 -1.97 -12.40
C GLN A 83 -8.53 -0.76 -12.77
N ILE A 84 -8.49 -0.47 -14.07
CA ILE A 84 -7.78 0.69 -14.59
C ILE A 84 -8.75 1.88 -14.61
N LEU A 85 -8.33 2.99 -14.03
CA LEU A 85 -9.07 4.23 -13.91
C LEU A 85 -8.29 5.33 -14.63
N LYS A 86 -8.95 6.07 -15.50
CA LYS A 86 -8.29 7.14 -16.26
C LYS A 86 -9.17 8.36 -16.29
N GLU A 87 -8.67 9.45 -15.73
CA GLU A 87 -9.27 10.78 -15.94
C GLU A 87 -8.92 11.30 -17.34
N ASP A 88 -9.81 12.09 -17.91
CA ASP A 88 -9.57 12.75 -19.21
C ASP A 88 -8.23 13.46 -19.22
N ARG A 89 -7.42 13.16 -20.25
CA ARG A 89 -6.09 13.76 -20.48
C ARG A 89 -5.05 13.58 -19.36
N LYS A 90 -5.34 12.83 -18.29
CA LYS A 90 -4.36 12.47 -17.25
C LYS A 90 -3.85 11.04 -17.41
N GLU A 91 -2.87 10.68 -16.60
CA GLU A 91 -2.34 9.31 -16.54
C GLU A 91 -3.41 8.31 -16.09
N ALA A 92 -3.24 7.06 -16.51
CA ALA A 92 -4.07 5.96 -16.04
C ALA A 92 -3.52 5.44 -14.71
N LEU A 93 -4.41 5.20 -13.76
CA LEU A 93 -4.12 4.61 -12.46
C LEU A 93 -4.74 3.20 -12.41
N VAL A 94 -4.25 2.36 -11.50
CA VAL A 94 -4.79 1.01 -11.29
C VAL A 94 -5.14 0.80 -9.82
N THR A 95 -6.33 0.25 -9.57
CA THR A 95 -6.68 -0.35 -8.29
C THR A 95 -6.59 -1.86 -8.40
N ILE A 96 -5.83 -2.45 -7.48
CA ILE A 96 -5.55 -3.89 -7.44
C ILE A 96 -5.70 -4.38 -6.00
N ARG A 97 -6.07 -5.64 -5.82
CA ARG A 97 -6.10 -6.27 -4.50
C ARG A 97 -4.67 -6.34 -3.97
N TYR A 98 -4.46 -6.02 -2.70
CA TYR A 98 -3.10 -5.91 -2.18
C TYR A 98 -2.33 -7.24 -2.23
N LYS A 99 -3.02 -8.37 -2.01
CA LYS A 99 -2.43 -9.72 -2.18
C LYS A 99 -1.92 -9.97 -3.59
N ASP A 100 -2.75 -9.67 -4.58
CA ASP A 100 -2.41 -9.84 -6.00
C ASP A 100 -1.18 -8.99 -6.38
N LEU A 101 -1.07 -7.77 -5.84
CA LEU A 101 0.12 -6.93 -6.02
C LEU A 101 1.37 -7.53 -5.36
N LEU A 102 1.25 -8.10 -4.16
CA LEU A 102 2.37 -8.77 -3.49
C LEU A 102 2.81 -10.04 -4.23
N ASP A 103 1.86 -10.81 -4.79
CA ASP A 103 2.17 -11.94 -5.67
C ASP A 103 2.94 -11.49 -6.92
N LEU A 104 2.52 -10.38 -7.54
CA LEU A 104 3.23 -9.79 -8.68
C LEU A 104 4.66 -9.36 -8.29
N PHE A 105 4.83 -8.70 -7.14
CA PHE A 105 6.16 -8.35 -6.64
C PHE A 105 7.01 -9.59 -6.42
N LYS A 106 6.43 -10.70 -5.96
CA LYS A 106 7.16 -11.94 -5.74
C LYS A 106 7.64 -12.52 -7.06
N MET A 107 6.75 -12.60 -8.05
CA MET A 107 7.10 -13.06 -9.40
C MET A 107 8.24 -12.25 -10.04
N ILE A 108 8.26 -10.93 -9.81
CA ILE A 108 9.30 -10.04 -10.36
C ILE A 108 10.59 -10.11 -9.52
N ALA A 109 10.47 -10.26 -8.21
CA ALA A 109 11.61 -10.31 -7.31
C ALA A 109 12.33 -11.68 -7.30
N GLY A 110 11.71 -12.75 -7.82
CA GLY A 110 12.30 -14.10 -7.90
C GLY A 110 11.96 -14.96 -6.70
#